data_AF-H0ECA3-F1
#
_entry.id   AF-H0ECA3-F1
#
_cell.length_a   1.000
_cell.length_b   1.000
_cell.length_c   1.000
_cell.angle_alpha   90.00
_cell.angle_beta   90.00
_cell.angle_gamma   90.00
#
_symmetry.space_group_name_H-M   'P 1'
#
loop_
_entity.id
_entity.type
_entity.pdbx_description
1 polymer ?
#
loop_
_entity_poly.entity_id
_entity_poly.type
_entity_poly.pdbx_seq_one_letter_code
_entity_poly.pdbx_strand_id
1 'polypeptide(L)'
;MSNHEDSKSNDILQWPEDREAKCEYGGVIVVKGLTSVVERMPNGDIIKTPWLDTAESDTYCKQLAIEAKVYQRLGEHPRLVKFKDWNPDKHALTLEYMPYGNMEAYVKRLRRISGSPTLAVHR
;
A
#
# COMPACT_ATOMS: atom_id res chain seq x y z
N MET A 1 -5.78 -38.81 25.41
CA MET A 1 -5.10 -38.00 24.39
C MET A 1 -6.17 -37.51 23.44
N SER A 2 -6.71 -36.32 23.68
CA SER A 2 -7.70 -35.68 22.81
C SER A 2 -7.03 -34.43 22.25
N ASN A 3 -6.74 -34.45 20.96
CA ASN A 3 -6.14 -33.32 20.28
C ASN A 3 -7.20 -32.23 20.19
N HIS A 4 -7.01 -31.15 20.93
CA HIS A 4 -7.69 -29.88 20.66
C HIS A 4 -7.07 -29.35 19.37
N GLU A 5 -7.77 -29.54 18.26
CA GLU A 5 -7.44 -28.83 17.02
C GLU A 5 -7.82 -27.36 17.25
N ASP A 6 -6.79 -26.55 17.44
CA ASP A 6 -6.87 -25.10 17.41
C ASP A 6 -7.62 -24.69 16.14
N SER A 7 -8.83 -24.19 16.33
CA SER A 7 -9.64 -23.57 15.30
C SER A 7 -8.90 -22.31 14.85
N LYS A 8 -8.00 -22.46 13.87
CA LYS A 8 -7.41 -21.33 13.15
C LYS A 8 -8.56 -20.64 12.46
N SER A 9 -9.03 -19.55 13.07
CA SER A 9 -9.93 -18.60 12.43
C SER A 9 -9.23 -18.10 11.18
N ASN A 10 -9.59 -18.65 10.02
CA ASN A 10 -9.16 -18.16 8.72
C ASN A 10 -9.99 -16.92 8.33
N ASP A 11 -10.12 -15.95 9.24
CA ASP A 11 -10.57 -14.59 8.94
C ASP A 11 -9.38 -13.75 8.42
N ILE A 12 -8.54 -14.38 7.59
CA ILE A 12 -7.60 -13.66 6.74
C ILE A 12 -8.49 -13.05 5.65
N LEU A 13 -8.93 -11.83 5.92
CA LEU A 13 -9.42 -10.81 4.99
C LEU A 13 -9.40 -11.32 3.53
N GLN A 14 -10.48 -11.97 3.10
CA GLN A 14 -10.60 -12.45 1.73
C GLN A 14 -10.50 -11.23 0.83
N TRP A 15 -9.41 -11.17 0.08
CA TRP A 15 -9.20 -10.15 -0.91
C TRP A 15 -10.17 -10.44 -2.07
N PRO A 16 -11.05 -9.51 -2.48
CA PRO A 16 -11.77 -9.71 -3.71
C PRO A 16 -10.77 -9.54 -4.85
N GLU A 17 -10.12 -10.64 -5.25
CA GLU A 17 -9.13 -10.71 -6.34
C GLU A 17 -9.71 -10.19 -7.67
N ASP A 18 -11.04 -10.08 -7.74
CA ASP A 18 -11.82 -9.83 -8.94
C ASP A 18 -12.17 -8.36 -9.16
N ARG A 19 -11.84 -7.43 -8.24
CA ARG A 19 -12.16 -6.01 -8.46
C ARG A 19 -11.29 -5.42 -9.57
N GLU A 20 -11.92 -5.07 -10.69
CA GLU A 20 -11.31 -4.27 -11.74
C GLU A 20 -11.01 -2.86 -11.20
N ALA A 21 -9.76 -2.62 -10.84
CA ALA A 21 -9.30 -1.28 -10.52
C ALA A 21 -9.28 -0.45 -11.81
N LYS A 22 -9.95 0.71 -11.78
CA LYS A 22 -9.83 1.73 -12.83
C LYS A 22 -8.96 2.86 -12.31
N CYS A 23 -8.09 3.37 -13.18
CA CYS A 23 -7.33 4.58 -12.89
C CYS A 23 -8.29 5.77 -12.88
N GLU A 24 -8.38 6.46 -11.75
CA GLU A 24 -9.18 7.69 -11.62
C GLU A 24 -8.36 8.92 -12.03
N TYR A 25 -7.04 8.89 -11.81
CA TYR A 25 -6.13 10.01 -12.10
C TYR A 25 -5.28 9.81 -13.35
N GLY A 26 -5.40 8.66 -14.01
CA GLY A 26 -4.63 8.33 -15.22
C GLY A 26 -3.18 7.93 -14.94
N GLY A 27 -2.88 7.52 -13.70
CA GLY A 27 -1.59 6.93 -13.34
C GLY A 27 -1.54 5.43 -13.67
N VAL A 28 -0.47 4.78 -13.21
CA VAL A 28 -0.34 3.31 -13.26
C VAL A 28 -0.73 2.75 -11.90
N ILE A 29 -1.69 1.82 -11.86
CA ILE A 29 -2.05 1.13 -10.62
C ILE A 29 -0.86 0.29 -10.14
N VAL A 30 -0.37 0.60 -8.94
CA VAL A 30 0.76 -0.10 -8.32
C VAL A 30 0.34 -0.99 -7.16
N VAL A 31 -0.77 -0.66 -6.50
CA VAL A 31 -1.34 -1.44 -5.40
C VAL A 31 -2.85 -1.36 -5.48
N LYS A 32 -3.51 -2.50 -5.40
CA LYS A 32 -4.90 -2.57 -4.96
C LYS A 32 -4.82 -2.76 -3.45
N GLY A 33 -5.62 -2.03 -2.68
CA GLY A 33 -5.71 -2.10 -1.22
C GLY A 33 -7.08 -2.60 -0.79
N LEU A 34 -7.28 -2.85 0.50
CA LEU A 34 -8.61 -3.16 1.04
C LEU A 34 -9.58 -1.98 0.85
N THR A 35 -9.10 -0.78 1.10
CA THR A 35 -9.92 0.44 1.19
C THR A 35 -9.73 1.36 0.00
N SER A 36 -8.64 1.18 -0.77
CA SER A 36 -8.23 2.10 -1.81
C SER A 36 -7.48 1.42 -2.96
N VAL A 37 -7.51 2.07 -4.11
CA VAL A 37 -6.57 1.85 -5.22
C VAL A 37 -5.43 2.85 -5.10
N VAL A 38 -4.23 2.41 -5.46
CA VAL A 38 -3.03 3.25 -5.44
C VAL A 38 -2.46 3.38 -6.84
N GLU A 39 -2.46 4.60 -7.35
CA GLU A 39 -1.88 4.98 -8.63
C GLU A 39 -0.53 5.66 -8.43
N ARG A 40 0.42 5.35 -9.32
CA ARG A 40 1.66 6.12 -9.47
C ARG A 40 1.55 7.02 -10.69
N MET A 41 1.73 8.31 -10.46
CA MET A 41 1.69 9.35 -11.48
C MET A 41 3.02 9.45 -12.25
N PRO A 42 3.04 10.01 -13.48
CA PRO A 42 4.28 10.19 -14.26
C PRO A 42 5.35 11.04 -13.54
N ASN A 43 4.93 12.00 -12.73
CA ASN A 43 5.82 12.81 -11.89
C ASN A 43 6.37 12.06 -10.67
N GLY A 44 5.95 10.81 -10.47
CA GLY A 44 6.32 9.98 -9.34
C GLY A 44 5.46 10.20 -8.09
N ASP A 45 4.36 10.95 -8.14
CA ASP A 45 3.45 11.02 -6.99
C ASP A 45 2.67 9.71 -6.83
N ILE A 46 2.32 9.39 -5.58
CA ILE A 46 1.41 8.30 -5.25
C ILE A 46 0.06 8.90 -4.88
N ILE A 47 -0.98 8.50 -5.59
CA ILE A 47 -2.35 8.89 -5.29
C ILE A 47 -3.10 7.66 -4.80
N LYS A 48 -3.70 7.75 -3.61
CA LYS A 48 -4.65 6.77 -3.09
C LYS A 48 -6.06 7.29 -3.28
N THR A 49 -6.94 6.47 -3.85
CA THR A 49 -8.38 6.76 -4.02
C THR A 49 -9.22 5.63 -3.44
N PRO A 50 -10.38 5.90 -2.82
CA PRO A 50 -11.19 4.86 -2.22
C PRO A 50 -11.84 3.96 -3.28
N TRP A 51 -12.22 2.74 -2.90
CA TRP A 51 -13.16 1.96 -3.71
C TRP A 51 -14.56 2.58 -3.62
N LEU A 52 -15.11 3.00 -4.75
CA LEU A 52 -16.44 3.65 -4.83
C LEU A 52 -17.54 2.72 -5.33
N ASP A 53 -17.19 1.56 -5.85
CA ASP A 53 -18.10 0.57 -6.43
C ASP A 53 -18.69 -0.40 -5.40
N THR A 54 -18.63 -0.06 -4.11
CA THR A 54 -19.07 -0.97 -3.02
C THR A 54 -19.97 -0.28 -2.00
N ALA A 55 -20.71 -1.08 -1.24
CA ALA A 55 -21.58 -0.61 -0.15
C ALA A 55 -20.78 0.06 0.98
N GLU A 56 -19.49 -0.24 1.10
CA GLU A 56 -18.58 0.31 2.09
C GLU A 56 -17.87 1.60 1.62
N SER A 57 -18.18 2.11 0.43
CA SER A 57 -17.54 3.31 -0.15
C SER A 57 -17.47 4.50 0.83
N ASP A 58 -18.57 4.81 1.51
CA ASP A 58 -18.61 5.85 2.56
C ASP A 58 -17.61 5.60 3.69
N THR A 59 -17.45 4.33 4.09
CA THR A 59 -16.50 3.93 5.13
C THR A 59 -15.07 4.10 4.64
N TYR A 60 -14.78 3.71 3.40
CA TYR A 60 -13.46 3.87 2.79
C TYR A 60 -13.09 5.35 2.61
N CYS A 61 -14.03 6.18 2.16
CA CYS A 61 -13.88 7.64 2.09
C CYS A 61 -13.54 8.25 3.46
N LYS A 62 -14.24 7.82 4.53
CA LYS A 62 -13.95 8.25 5.91
C LYS A 62 -12.58 7.79 6.37
N GLN A 63 -12.17 6.56 6.07
CA GLN A 63 -10.86 6.02 6.45
C GLN A 63 -9.71 6.78 5.77
N LEU A 64 -9.81 7.08 4.48
CA LEU A 64 -8.81 7.89 3.77
C LEU A 64 -8.76 9.34 4.29
N ALA A 65 -9.92 9.93 4.63
CA ALA A 65 -9.96 11.24 5.26
C ALA A 65 -9.30 11.23 6.66
N ILE A 66 -9.42 10.14 7.41
CA ILE A 66 -8.69 9.97 8.68
C ILE A 66 -7.19 9.83 8.43
N GLU A 67 -6.77 9.04 7.44
CA GLU A 67 -5.35 8.88 7.06
C GLU A 67 -4.73 10.24 6.70
N ALA A 68 -5.38 11.04 5.87
CA ALA A 68 -4.94 12.39 5.53
C ALA A 68 -4.80 13.30 6.77
N LYS A 69 -5.79 13.27 7.68
CA LYS A 69 -5.72 14.04 8.94
C LYS A 69 -4.58 13.59 9.84
N VAL A 70 -4.24 12.29 9.86
CA VAL A 70 -3.09 11.77 10.62
C VAL A 70 -1.80 12.35 10.05
N TYR A 71 -1.60 12.31 8.74
CA TYR A 71 -0.43 12.92 8.11
C TYR A 71 -0.31 14.42 8.40
N GLN A 72 -1.41 15.18 8.26
CA GLN A 72 -1.44 16.62 8.56
C GLN A 72 -1.06 16.93 10.01
N ARG A 73 -1.49 16.10 10.96
CA ARG A 73 -1.17 16.26 12.39
C ARG A 73 0.28 15.89 12.72
N LEU A 74 0.82 14.86 12.08
CA LEU A 74 2.20 14.43 12.30
C LEU A 74 3.22 15.40 11.68
N GLY A 75 2.84 16.09 10.59
CA GLY A 75 3.73 16.98 9.86
C GLY A 75 4.82 16.23 9.08
N GLU A 76 5.77 16.99 8.53
CA GLU A 76 6.89 16.40 7.80
C GLU A 76 7.94 15.80 8.76
N HIS A 77 8.37 14.57 8.49
CA HIS A 77 9.44 13.91 9.24
C HIS A 77 10.26 12.98 8.32
N PRO A 78 11.61 12.94 8.41
CA PRO A 78 12.47 12.12 7.53
C PRO A 78 12.25 10.59 7.53
N ARG A 79 11.35 10.08 8.39
CA ARG A 79 11.03 8.65 8.55
C ARG A 79 9.56 8.35 8.26
N LEU A 80 8.81 9.37 7.85
CA LEU A 80 7.43 9.25 7.43
C LEU A 80 7.37 9.57 5.94
N VAL A 81 6.52 8.84 5.22
CA VAL A 81 6.25 9.15 3.82
C VAL A 81 5.70 10.57 3.75
N LYS A 82 6.30 11.43 2.93
CA LYS A 82 5.90 12.82 2.78
C LYS A 82 4.47 12.91 2.24
N PHE A 83 3.63 13.57 3.04
CA PHE A 83 2.32 14.04 2.62
C PHE A 83 2.47 15.21 1.64
N LYS A 84 1.74 15.16 0.52
CA LYS A 84 1.77 16.22 -0.49
C LYS A 84 0.45 16.98 -0.56
N ASP A 85 -0.67 16.26 -0.61
CA ASP A 85 -1.98 16.88 -0.77
C ASP A 85 -3.13 15.98 -0.30
N TRP A 86 -4.28 16.60 0.00
CA TRP A 86 -5.57 15.93 0.23
C TRP A 86 -6.65 16.63 -0.59
N ASN A 87 -7.27 15.90 -1.52
CA ASN A 87 -8.44 16.36 -2.27
C ASN A 87 -9.72 15.85 -1.58
N PRO A 88 -10.50 16.72 -0.91
CA PRO A 88 -11.71 16.30 -0.20
C PRO A 88 -12.86 15.89 -1.14
N ASP A 89 -12.94 16.45 -2.35
CA ASP A 89 -14.03 16.17 -3.30
C ASP A 89 -13.94 14.76 -3.87
N LYS A 90 -12.70 14.29 -4.08
CA LYS A 90 -12.40 12.95 -4.60
C LYS A 90 -11.94 11.96 -3.52
N HIS A 91 -11.90 12.40 -2.26
CA HIS A 91 -11.32 11.64 -1.16
C HIS A 91 -9.92 11.08 -1.47
N ALA A 92 -9.09 11.85 -2.18
CA ALA A 92 -7.81 11.37 -2.70
C ALA A 92 -6.62 11.91 -1.88
N LEU A 93 -5.74 10.99 -1.49
CA LEU A 93 -4.54 11.28 -0.71
C LEU A 93 -3.30 11.19 -1.60
N THR A 94 -2.56 12.29 -1.72
CA THR A 94 -1.31 12.35 -2.49
C THR A 94 -0.10 12.28 -1.57
N LEU A 95 0.79 11.34 -1.83
CA LEU A 95 2.02 11.05 -1.09
C LEU A 95 3.24 11.03 -2.02
N GLU A 96 4.43 11.12 -1.44
CA GLU A 96 5.66 10.80 -2.19
C GLU A 96 5.76 9.32 -2.56
N TYR A 97 6.49 9.04 -3.63
CA TYR A 97 6.85 7.68 -4.00
C TYR A 97 8.10 7.20 -3.28
N MET A 98 8.01 5.97 -2.75
CA MET A 98 9.12 5.26 -2.14
C MET A 98 9.76 4.33 -3.18
N PRO A 99 10.94 4.67 -3.75
CA PRO A 99 11.54 3.94 -4.88
C PRO A 99 11.94 2.49 -4.56
N TYR A 100 12.17 2.20 -3.27
CA TYR A 100 12.55 0.88 -2.82
C TYR A 100 11.36 -0.04 -2.48
N GLY A 101 10.14 0.49 -2.57
CA GLY A 101 8.90 -0.21 -2.25
C GLY A 101 8.70 -0.38 -0.74
N ASN A 102 7.89 -1.37 -0.37
CA ASN A 102 7.64 -1.70 1.03
C ASN A 102 8.84 -2.45 1.65
N MET A 103 8.91 -2.41 2.99
CA MET A 103 10.02 -3.00 3.76
C MET A 103 10.14 -4.51 3.55
N GLU A 104 9.01 -5.22 3.43
CA GLU A 104 9.01 -6.67 3.21
C GLU A 104 9.69 -7.05 1.89
N ALA A 105 9.28 -6.41 0.79
CA ALA A 105 9.85 -6.61 -0.53
C ALA A 105 11.34 -6.21 -0.56
N TYR A 106 11.69 -5.13 0.14
CA TYR A 106 13.08 -4.69 0.28
C TYR A 106 13.95 -5.76 0.95
N VAL A 107 13.52 -6.28 2.10
CA VAL A 107 14.27 -7.31 2.85
C VAL A 107 14.37 -8.61 2.05
N LYS A 108 13.28 -9.02 1.38
CA LYS A 108 13.29 -10.20 0.49
C LYS A 108 14.30 -10.04 -0.64
N ARG A 109 14.38 -8.86 -1.26
CA ARG A 109 15.36 -8.55 -2.31
C ARG A 109 16.80 -8.62 -1.78
N LEU A 110 17.08 -8.04 -0.61
CA LEU A 110 18.42 -8.10 -0.01
C LEU A 110 18.89 -9.53 0.25
N ARG A 111 18.02 -10.39 0.81
CA ARG A 111 18.36 -11.80 1.07
C ARG A 111 18.72 -12.58 -0.20
N ARG A 112 18.11 -12.24 -1.33
CA ARG A 112 18.43 -12.86 -2.63
C ARG A 112 19.79 -12.41 -3.15
N ILE A 113 20.17 -11.16 -2.90
CA ILE A 113 21.47 -10.60 -3.33
C ILE A 113 22.61 -11.19 -2.47
N SER A 114 22.41 -11.31 -1.16
CA SER A 114 23.40 -11.90 -0.25
C SER A 114 23.57 -13.43 -0.39
N GLY A 115 22.74 -14.08 -1.21
CA GLY A 115 22.77 -15.53 -1.45
C GLY A 115 23.52 -15.98 -2.71
N SER A 116 24.14 -15.07 -3.47
CA SER A 116 25.03 -15.45 -4.58
C SER A 116 26.44 -15.77 -4.04
N PRO A 117 27.00 -16.96 -4.30
CA PRO A 117 28.38 -17.24 -3.93
C PRO A 117 29.31 -16.45 -4.87
N THR A 118 29.84 -15.34 -4.37
CA THR A 118 30.95 -14.64 -5.02
C THR A 118 32.17 -15.56 -5.02
N LEU A 119 32.52 -16.04 -6.21
CA LEU A 119 33.81 -16.58 -6.65
C LEU A 119 34.92 -16.57 -5.59
N ALA A 120 35.22 -17.75 -5.05
CA ALA A 120 36.52 -18.01 -4.45
C ALA A 120 37.57 -17.98 -5.57
N VAL A 121 38.30 -16.87 -5.62
CA VAL A 121 39.49 -16.66 -6.45
C VAL A 121 40.46 -17.81 -6.18
N HIS A 122 40.80 -18.57 -7.22
CA HIS A 122 41.94 -19.49 -7.19
C HIS A 122 43.23 -18.69 -6.91
N ARG A 123 43.90 -19.05 -5.84
CA ARG A 123 45.34 -18.88 -5.65
C ARG A 123 45.95 -20.24 -5.37
#